data_AF-A0A0A9WIX9-F1
#
_entry.id   AF-A0A0A9WIX9-F1
#
_cell.length_a   1.000
_cell.length_b   1.000
_cell.length_c   1.000
_cell.angle_alpha   90.00
_cell.angle_beta   90.00
_cell.angle_gamma   90.00
#
_symmetry.space_group_name_H-M   'P 1'
#
loop_
_entity.id
_entity.type
_entity.pdbx_description
1 polymer ?
#
loop_
_entity_poly.entity_id
_entity_poly.type
_entity_poly.pdbx_seq_one_letter_code
_entity_poly.pdbx_strand_id
1 'polypeptide(L)'
;DMLARMSRETLVHARLPNFHIPAAVEVLTTGSFSRLPSCIRDRIVPPDPITLNEKKSTLQRLNQVIQHRLVTGNLMPQMRNLKIESGRVTFIVDHEFKVSLTVMGDGPNIPWRLLDIDILVEDKETGDGKALVHSLQVNYIHQVLQARLHDHPNPLAEVYSFLHYFCQSLQLEVLYSQTLRLCKDRLDNHIHVDEYSPGKCLTISYWRELTSKDPKSELGYKLTLQVCQHDPARPLQVCHVPMLGTKDAEVVDKGVKPELVSMEHLLIQTIYTRTRSRLSELKTHLQRIVNNLNCIMDGCPAVLSVPVIHPFLKAEQLLITVDTHTGMLRCHVPIYDPPIIAELESALNSDQSKIPTLISELRYWIVQRRCEKTLQHLPATPHERLPLLRAPDHPMSKIGKHRMFIRLHKHRNIILIVELKEKEFNSTEM
;
A
#
# COMPACT_ATOMS: atom_id res chain seq x y z
N ASP A 1 75.60 -73.40 2.19
CA ASP A 1 74.55 -72.36 2.33
C ASP A 1 74.72 -71.37 3.47
N MET A 2 75.14 -71.74 4.69
CA MET A 2 75.24 -70.77 5.81
C MET A 2 76.23 -69.61 5.57
N LEU A 3 77.39 -69.90 4.95
CA LEU A 3 78.41 -68.88 4.62
C LEU A 3 77.95 -67.89 3.53
N ALA A 4 77.12 -68.36 2.58
CA ALA A 4 76.56 -67.50 1.53
C ALA A 4 75.49 -66.55 2.10
N ARG A 5 74.74 -67.00 3.11
CA ARG A 5 73.79 -66.16 3.84
C ARG A 5 74.53 -65.11 4.69
N MET A 6 75.63 -65.51 5.34
CA MET A 6 76.46 -64.56 6.09
C MET A 6 77.10 -63.48 5.19
N SER A 7 77.59 -63.85 4.01
CA SER A 7 78.24 -62.88 3.12
C SER A 7 77.26 -61.91 2.45
N ARG A 8 76.03 -62.35 2.15
CA ARG A 8 75.04 -61.53 1.46
C ARG A 8 74.16 -60.69 2.37
N GLU A 9 73.81 -61.19 3.56
CA GLU A 9 72.90 -60.49 4.46
C GLU A 9 73.67 -59.87 5.63
N THR A 10 74.41 -60.69 6.40
CA THR A 10 75.02 -60.18 7.65
C THR A 10 76.20 -59.24 7.39
N LEU A 11 77.06 -59.52 6.41
CA LEU A 11 78.17 -58.62 6.08
C LEU A 11 77.71 -57.34 5.38
N VAL A 12 76.61 -57.37 4.62
CA VAL A 12 76.08 -56.17 3.96
C VAL A 12 75.46 -55.23 4.99
N HIS A 13 74.75 -55.75 5.99
CA HIS A 13 74.24 -54.95 7.11
C HIS A 13 75.33 -54.49 8.10
N ALA A 14 76.49 -55.17 8.14
CA ALA A 14 77.65 -54.73 8.94
C ALA A 14 78.49 -53.64 8.24
N ARG A 15 78.26 -53.37 6.96
CA ARG A 15 78.91 -52.25 6.24
C ARG A 15 78.18 -50.96 6.53
N LEU A 16 78.93 -49.90 6.79
CA LEU A 16 78.36 -48.56 6.90
C LEU A 16 77.68 -48.19 5.55
N PRO A 17 76.41 -47.75 5.57
CA PRO A 17 75.75 -47.27 4.37
C PRO A 17 76.46 -46.03 3.81
N ASN A 18 76.37 -45.83 2.50
CA ASN A 18 76.94 -44.64 1.86
C ASN A 18 76.16 -43.39 2.31
N PHE A 19 76.85 -42.40 2.86
CA PHE A 19 76.23 -41.16 3.29
C PHE A 19 75.97 -40.25 2.09
N HIS A 20 74.71 -39.88 1.88
CA HIS A 20 74.33 -39.00 0.79
C HIS A 20 74.58 -37.53 1.17
N ILE A 21 75.86 -37.13 1.25
CA ILE A 21 76.29 -35.79 1.67
C ILE A 21 75.59 -34.66 0.91
N PRO A 22 75.37 -34.73 -0.42
CA PRO A 22 74.67 -33.66 -1.13
C PRO A 22 73.25 -33.40 -0.61
N ALA A 23 72.54 -34.45 -0.20
CA ALA A 23 71.19 -34.32 0.36
C ALA A 23 71.24 -33.71 1.76
N ALA A 24 72.24 -34.09 2.57
CA ALA A 24 72.44 -33.52 3.89
C ALA A 24 72.79 -32.03 3.83
N VAL A 25 73.65 -31.62 2.88
CA VAL A 25 74.00 -30.20 2.66
C VAL A 25 72.77 -29.40 2.21
N GLU A 26 71.95 -29.95 1.31
CA GLU A 26 70.74 -29.28 0.84
C GLU A 26 69.72 -29.06 1.96
N VAL A 27 69.47 -30.07 2.78
CA VAL A 27 68.59 -29.96 3.95
C VAL A 27 69.16 -28.97 4.96
N LEU A 28 70.48 -28.94 5.16
CA LEU A 28 71.13 -28.02 6.12
C LEU A 28 71.14 -26.56 5.63
N THR A 29 71.23 -26.32 4.32
CA THR A 29 71.28 -24.97 3.73
C THR A 29 69.91 -24.39 3.46
N THR A 30 68.97 -25.20 2.95
CA THR A 30 67.64 -24.73 2.53
C THR A 30 66.53 -25.13 3.50
N GLY A 31 66.83 -25.92 4.52
CA GLY A 31 65.85 -26.45 5.46
C GLY A 31 64.87 -27.48 4.86
N SER A 32 65.02 -27.83 3.58
CA SER A 32 64.10 -28.71 2.86
C SER A 32 64.82 -29.60 1.85
N PHE A 33 64.13 -30.63 1.36
CA PHE A 33 64.65 -31.58 0.38
C PHE A 33 63.92 -31.41 -0.96
N SER A 34 64.60 -30.97 -2.02
CA SER A 34 63.99 -30.64 -3.32
C SER A 34 63.26 -31.80 -4.01
N ARG A 35 63.71 -33.04 -3.79
CA ARG A 35 63.11 -34.23 -4.43
C ARG A 35 61.91 -34.79 -3.67
N LEU A 36 61.51 -34.16 -2.55
CA LEU A 36 60.28 -34.53 -1.87
C LEU A 36 59.08 -34.03 -2.70
N PRO A 37 58.22 -34.92 -3.21
CA PRO A 37 57.02 -34.52 -3.94
C PRO A 37 56.18 -33.56 -3.08
N SER A 38 55.77 -32.45 -3.66
CA SER A 38 54.89 -31.46 -3.02
C SER A 38 53.63 -32.11 -2.43
N CYS A 39 53.10 -33.14 -3.07
CA CYS A 39 51.92 -33.89 -2.58
C CYS A 39 52.08 -34.49 -1.18
N ILE A 40 53.31 -34.85 -0.74
CA ILE A 40 53.58 -35.38 0.61
C ILE A 40 53.72 -34.23 1.61
N ARG A 41 54.34 -33.13 1.18
CA ARG A 41 54.50 -31.91 1.97
C ARG A 41 53.14 -31.26 2.26
N ASP A 42 52.30 -31.12 1.25
CA ASP A 42 50.97 -30.50 1.32
C ASP A 42 49.97 -31.33 2.14
N ARG A 43 50.21 -32.63 2.30
CA ARG A 43 49.39 -33.52 3.15
C ARG A 43 49.79 -33.51 4.63
N ILE A 44 51.07 -33.29 4.93
CA ILE A 44 51.64 -33.48 6.28
C ILE A 44 51.88 -32.15 6.98
N VAL A 45 52.21 -31.09 6.23
CA VAL A 45 52.47 -29.76 6.77
C VAL A 45 51.31 -28.84 6.38
N PRO A 46 50.58 -28.25 7.34
CA PRO A 46 49.56 -27.27 7.01
C PRO A 46 50.22 -26.08 6.30
N PRO A 47 49.59 -25.50 5.26
CA PRO A 47 50.13 -24.33 4.58
C PRO A 47 50.33 -23.18 5.57
N ASP A 48 51.38 -22.38 5.35
CA ASP A 48 51.69 -21.24 6.20
C ASP A 48 50.48 -20.30 6.33
N PRO A 49 50.18 -19.80 7.53
CA PRO A 49 49.02 -18.95 7.74
C PRO A 49 49.16 -17.65 6.93
N ILE A 50 48.11 -17.29 6.21
CA ILE A 50 48.04 -16.06 5.41
C ILE A 50 48.28 -14.85 6.34
N THR A 51 49.26 -14.01 6.00
CA THR A 51 49.53 -12.82 6.81
C THR A 51 48.39 -11.80 6.68
N LEU A 52 48.16 -10.99 7.72
CA LEU A 52 47.12 -9.95 7.70
C LEU A 52 47.29 -8.97 6.53
N ASN A 53 48.54 -8.69 6.13
CA ASN A 53 48.86 -7.81 5.02
C ASN A 53 48.53 -8.45 3.67
N GLU A 54 48.83 -9.74 3.49
CA GLU A 54 48.43 -10.50 2.30
C GLU A 54 46.91 -10.65 2.20
N LYS A 55 46.23 -10.86 3.33
CA LYS A 55 44.76 -10.89 3.37
C LYS A 55 44.18 -9.54 2.93
N LYS A 56 44.72 -8.43 3.41
CA LYS A 56 44.23 -7.10 3.04
C LYS A 56 44.50 -6.80 1.55
N SER A 57 45.70 -7.10 1.06
CA SER A 57 46.05 -6.86 -0.34
C SER A 57 45.25 -7.74 -1.31
N THR A 58 45.01 -9.00 -0.96
CA THR A 58 44.16 -9.91 -1.75
C THR A 58 42.70 -9.45 -1.78
N LEU A 59 42.13 -9.01 -0.66
CA LEU A 59 40.77 -8.44 -0.64
C LEU A 59 40.66 -7.14 -1.46
N GLN A 60 41.67 -6.28 -1.42
CA GLN A 60 41.72 -5.07 -2.25
C GLN A 60 41.80 -5.43 -3.74
N ARG A 61 42.59 -6.44 -4.10
CA ARG A 61 42.65 -6.95 -5.48
C ARG A 61 41.30 -7.54 -5.91
N LEU A 62 40.62 -8.29 -5.05
CA LEU A 62 39.28 -8.81 -5.33
C LEU A 62 38.26 -7.69 -5.54
N ASN A 63 38.32 -6.60 -4.76
CA ASN A 63 37.46 -5.44 -4.98
C ASN A 63 37.65 -4.83 -6.38
N GLN A 64 38.90 -4.72 -6.84
CA GLN A 64 39.21 -4.22 -8.18
C GLN A 64 38.68 -5.14 -9.28
N VAL A 65 38.84 -6.46 -9.13
CA VAL A 65 38.30 -7.46 -10.07
C VAL A 65 36.77 -7.37 -10.15
N ILE A 66 36.11 -7.29 -9.00
CA ILE A 66 34.65 -7.13 -8.91
C ILE A 66 34.22 -5.85 -9.61
N GLN A 67 34.88 -4.72 -9.33
CA GLN A 67 34.58 -3.44 -9.95
C GLN A 67 34.74 -3.49 -11.48
N HIS A 68 35.83 -4.07 -11.98
CA HIS A 68 36.08 -4.23 -13.41
C HIS A 68 35.00 -5.08 -14.10
N ARG A 69 34.56 -6.17 -13.45
CA ARG A 69 33.48 -7.03 -13.99
C ARG A 69 32.12 -6.34 -13.97
N LEU A 70 31.84 -5.48 -12.99
CA LEU A 70 30.59 -4.72 -12.91
C LEU A 70 30.52 -3.62 -13.98
N VAL A 71 31.64 -2.97 -14.30
CA VAL A 71 31.71 -1.95 -15.35
C VAL A 71 31.58 -2.56 -16.74
N THR A 72 32.19 -3.73 -16.94
CA THR A 72 32.15 -4.45 -18.23
C THR A 72 30.82 -5.20 -18.42
N GLY A 73 30.12 -5.53 -17.34
CA GLY A 73 28.86 -6.26 -17.36
C GLY A 73 27.64 -5.37 -17.58
N ASN A 74 26.55 -5.98 -18.06
CA ASN A 74 25.26 -5.29 -18.16
C ASN A 74 24.55 -5.31 -16.80
N LEU A 75 24.49 -4.16 -16.13
CA LEU A 75 23.80 -3.99 -14.84
C LEU A 75 22.42 -3.39 -15.05
N MET A 76 21.41 -3.92 -14.36
CA MET A 76 20.07 -3.35 -14.40
C MET A 76 19.99 -2.02 -13.62
N PRO A 77 19.21 -1.03 -14.08
CA PRO A 77 19.07 0.27 -13.43
C PRO A 77 18.71 0.21 -11.94
N GLN A 78 17.95 -0.80 -11.53
CA GLN A 78 17.47 -1.02 -10.17
C GLN A 78 18.59 -1.50 -9.22
N MET A 79 19.66 -2.08 -9.74
CA MET A 79 20.80 -2.57 -8.95
C MET A 79 21.97 -1.57 -8.87
N ARG A 80 21.74 -0.29 -9.24
CA ARG A 80 22.79 0.75 -9.23
C ARG A 80 23.28 1.08 -7.83
N ASN A 81 22.46 0.89 -6.80
CA ASN A 81 22.87 1.10 -5.42
C ASN A 81 23.66 -0.13 -4.93
N LEU A 82 24.97 -0.10 -5.16
CA LEU A 82 25.90 -1.16 -4.81
C LEU A 82 27.04 -0.66 -3.92
N LYS A 83 27.49 -1.52 -3.01
CA LYS A 83 28.64 -1.26 -2.12
C LYS A 83 29.68 -2.37 -2.30
N ILE A 84 30.93 -2.00 -2.59
CA ILE A 84 32.03 -2.96 -2.76
C ILE A 84 32.98 -2.79 -1.58
N GLU A 85 33.05 -3.80 -0.71
CA GLU A 85 33.90 -3.78 0.48
C GLU A 85 34.41 -5.19 0.79
N SER A 86 35.64 -5.29 1.28
CA SER A 86 36.23 -6.56 1.77
C SER A 86 36.06 -7.78 0.84
N GLY A 87 36.24 -7.60 -0.46
CA GLY A 87 36.18 -8.68 -1.46
C GLY A 87 34.77 -9.12 -1.86
N ARG A 88 33.72 -8.41 -1.45
CA ARG A 88 32.32 -8.69 -1.83
C ARG A 88 31.64 -7.45 -2.39
N VAL A 89 30.64 -7.67 -3.25
CA VAL A 89 29.68 -6.65 -3.66
C VAL A 89 28.36 -6.90 -2.96
N THR A 90 27.78 -5.87 -2.39
CA THR A 90 26.45 -5.88 -1.79
C THR A 90 25.55 -4.99 -2.64
N PHE A 91 24.50 -5.58 -3.20
CA PHE A 91 23.43 -4.86 -3.89
C PHE A 91 22.31 -4.59 -2.90
N ILE A 92 21.77 -3.37 -2.92
CA ILE A 92 20.66 -2.96 -2.07
C ILE A 92 19.54 -2.50 -3.00
N VAL A 93 18.44 -3.25 -3.01
CA VAL A 93 17.18 -2.84 -3.65
C VAL A 93 16.24 -2.43 -2.53
N ASP A 94 15.90 -1.14 -2.50
CA ASP A 94 15.13 -0.56 -1.41
C ASP A 94 13.81 -1.31 -1.21
N HIS A 95 13.53 -1.72 0.03
CA HIS A 95 12.31 -2.42 0.47
C HIS A 95 12.00 -3.79 -0.16
N GLU A 96 12.96 -4.38 -0.88
CA GLU A 96 12.83 -5.74 -1.39
C GLU A 96 13.88 -6.65 -0.75
N PHE A 97 15.15 -6.47 -1.13
CA PHE A 97 16.23 -7.34 -0.67
C PHE A 97 17.60 -6.68 -0.75
N LYS A 98 18.53 -7.26 0.01
CA LYS A 98 19.96 -6.98 -0.03
C LYS A 98 20.70 -8.30 -0.26
N VAL A 99 21.56 -8.33 -1.27
CA VAL A 99 22.28 -9.54 -1.67
C VAL A 99 23.78 -9.29 -1.74
N SER A 100 24.56 -10.22 -1.18
CA SER A 100 26.02 -10.16 -1.19
C SER A 100 26.60 -11.23 -2.09
N LEU A 101 27.41 -10.81 -3.07
CA LEU A 101 28.02 -11.67 -4.08
C LEU A 101 29.55 -11.49 -4.05
N THR A 102 30.28 -12.51 -4.50
CA THR A 102 31.74 -12.54 -4.56
C THR A 102 32.23 -13.35 -5.76
N VAL A 103 33.44 -13.07 -6.22
CA VAL A 103 34.11 -13.82 -7.29
C VAL A 103 35.36 -14.48 -6.72
N MET A 104 35.60 -15.74 -7.07
CA MET A 104 36.73 -16.55 -6.57
C MET A 104 37.98 -16.49 -7.47
N GLY A 105 38.12 -15.44 -8.30
CA GLY A 105 39.31 -15.23 -9.12
C GLY A 105 39.12 -14.18 -10.21
N ASP A 106 40.16 -13.99 -11.01
CA ASP A 106 40.28 -12.94 -12.04
C ASP A 106 39.77 -13.37 -13.43
N GLY A 107 39.58 -14.68 -13.64
CA GLY A 107 39.19 -15.23 -14.93
C GLY A 107 37.77 -14.79 -15.37
N PRO A 108 37.56 -14.46 -16.66
CA PRO A 108 36.25 -14.03 -17.17
C PRO A 108 35.19 -15.14 -17.11
N ASN A 109 35.60 -16.41 -17.01
CA ASN A 109 34.71 -17.57 -16.90
C ASN A 109 34.38 -17.98 -15.45
N ILE A 110 34.90 -17.26 -14.44
CA ILE A 110 34.63 -17.62 -13.05
C ILE A 110 33.21 -17.14 -12.70
N PRO A 111 32.30 -18.03 -12.23
CA PRO A 111 30.95 -17.65 -11.89
C PRO A 111 30.90 -16.81 -10.61
N TRP A 112 29.84 -16.02 -10.47
CA TRP A 112 29.55 -15.33 -9.22
C TRP A 112 29.11 -16.33 -8.16
N ARG A 113 29.53 -16.11 -6.92
CA ARG A 113 29.08 -16.86 -5.75
C ARG A 113 28.27 -15.97 -4.84
N LEU A 114 27.16 -16.52 -4.38
CA LEU A 114 26.30 -15.95 -3.38
C LEU A 114 26.92 -16.18 -2.00
N LEU A 115 26.99 -15.12 -1.20
CA LEU A 115 27.44 -15.20 0.19
C LEU A 115 26.26 -15.12 1.16
N ASP A 116 25.37 -14.16 0.94
CA ASP A 116 24.32 -13.82 1.89
C ASP A 116 23.14 -13.15 1.21
N ILE A 117 21.93 -13.39 1.73
CA ILE A 117 20.67 -12.79 1.28
C ILE A 117 19.92 -12.29 2.51
N ASP A 118 19.72 -10.98 2.56
CA ASP A 118 18.86 -10.29 3.51
C ASP A 118 17.56 -9.88 2.79
N ILE A 119 16.41 -10.35 3.25
CA ILE A 119 15.10 -9.91 2.73
C ILE A 119 14.66 -8.69 3.53
N LEU A 120 14.42 -7.58 2.84
CA LEU A 120 14.09 -6.27 3.43
C LEU A 120 12.58 -5.96 3.41
N VAL A 121 11.76 -6.91 2.94
CA VAL A 121 10.30 -6.79 3.01
C VAL A 121 9.89 -6.88 4.48
N GLU A 122 9.23 -5.84 4.97
CA GLU A 122 8.77 -5.73 6.36
C GLU A 122 7.25 -5.60 6.42
N ASP A 123 6.65 -6.21 7.43
CA ASP A 123 5.25 -6.02 7.81
C ASP A 123 5.17 -5.36 9.18
N LYS A 124 5.09 -4.02 9.18
CA LYS A 124 5.09 -3.20 10.41
C LYS A 124 3.77 -3.30 11.18
N GLU A 125 2.66 -3.54 10.49
CA GLU A 125 1.31 -3.51 11.06
C GLU A 125 0.95 -4.84 11.73
N THR A 126 1.26 -5.96 11.06
CA THR A 126 0.84 -7.29 11.55
C THR A 126 1.98 -8.19 12.04
N GLY A 127 3.22 -7.91 11.65
CA GLY A 127 4.38 -8.77 11.90
C GLY A 127 5.19 -8.49 13.17
N ASP A 128 4.92 -7.40 13.90
CA ASP A 128 5.69 -6.98 15.10
C ASP A 128 7.21 -6.93 14.85
N GLY A 129 7.60 -6.61 13.61
CA GLY A 129 9.01 -6.56 13.18
C GLY A 129 9.71 -7.93 13.10
N LYS A 130 8.98 -9.05 13.15
CA LYS A 130 9.56 -10.38 12.98
C LYS A 130 9.95 -10.60 11.51
N ALA A 131 11.03 -11.36 11.31
CA ALA A 131 11.43 -11.79 9.99
C ALA A 131 10.30 -12.59 9.32
N LEU A 132 9.87 -12.14 8.14
CA LEU A 132 8.79 -12.78 7.38
C LEU A 132 9.17 -14.17 6.87
N VAL A 133 10.46 -14.43 6.69
CA VAL A 133 10.97 -15.65 6.09
C VAL A 133 11.84 -16.40 7.09
N HIS A 134 11.60 -17.70 7.22
CA HIS A 134 12.35 -18.55 8.12
C HIS A 134 13.77 -18.80 7.58
N SER A 135 14.77 -18.93 8.46
CA SER A 135 16.17 -19.14 8.06
C SER A 135 16.40 -20.39 7.19
N LEU A 136 15.59 -21.45 7.35
CA LEU A 136 15.61 -22.62 6.45
C LEU A 136 15.16 -22.28 5.02
N GLN A 137 14.17 -21.40 4.86
CA GLN A 137 13.70 -20.96 3.55
C GLN A 137 14.75 -20.09 2.86
N VAL A 138 15.42 -19.21 3.61
CA VAL A 138 16.57 -18.42 3.09
C VAL A 138 17.69 -19.34 2.63
N ASN A 139 18.03 -20.38 3.41
CA ASN A 139 19.05 -21.36 3.01
C ASN A 139 18.65 -22.14 1.75
N TYR A 140 17.37 -22.50 1.60
CA TYR A 140 16.86 -23.14 0.40
C TYR A 140 16.96 -22.21 -0.83
N ILE A 141 16.53 -20.96 -0.69
CA ILE A 141 16.67 -19.92 -1.73
C ILE A 141 18.14 -19.75 -2.11
N HIS A 142 19.04 -19.72 -1.14
CA HIS A 142 20.48 -19.60 -1.36
C HIS A 142 21.01 -20.77 -2.20
N GLN A 143 20.60 -22.02 -1.91
CA GLN A 143 21.03 -23.20 -2.68
C GLN A 143 20.50 -23.18 -4.11
N VAL A 144 19.23 -22.86 -4.31
CA VAL A 144 18.60 -22.79 -5.64
C VAL A 144 19.25 -21.70 -6.47
N LEU A 145 19.44 -20.51 -5.90
CA LEU A 145 20.02 -19.38 -6.60
C LEU A 145 21.49 -19.63 -6.96
N GLN A 146 22.26 -20.25 -6.05
CA GLN A 146 23.65 -20.62 -6.31
C GLN A 146 23.81 -21.65 -7.45
N ALA A 147 22.85 -22.56 -7.60
CA ALA A 147 22.82 -23.49 -8.73
C ALA A 147 22.51 -22.75 -10.06
N ARG A 148 21.49 -21.89 -10.07
CA ARG A 148 21.12 -21.09 -11.26
C ARG A 148 22.22 -20.13 -11.71
N LEU A 149 22.97 -19.55 -10.77
CA LEU A 149 24.10 -18.66 -11.01
C LEU A 149 25.24 -19.31 -11.82
N HIS A 150 25.40 -20.64 -11.74
CA HIS A 150 26.44 -21.36 -12.46
C HIS A 150 26.12 -21.54 -13.95
N ASP A 151 24.84 -21.74 -14.27
CA ASP A 151 24.38 -22.15 -15.60
C ASP A 151 23.96 -20.96 -16.48
N HIS A 152 23.63 -19.80 -15.89
CA HIS A 152 23.00 -18.70 -16.61
C HIS A 152 24.00 -17.73 -17.29
N PRO A 153 23.77 -17.31 -18.55
CA PRO A 153 24.67 -16.39 -19.28
C PRO A 153 24.72 -14.99 -18.65
N ASN A 154 23.62 -14.56 -18.03
CA ASN A 154 23.52 -13.28 -17.31
C ASN A 154 23.19 -13.53 -15.83
N PRO A 155 24.19 -13.78 -14.97
CA PRO A 155 23.97 -14.20 -13.59
C PRO A 155 23.34 -13.08 -12.72
N LEU A 156 23.74 -11.82 -12.92
CA LEU A 156 23.23 -10.71 -12.11
C LEU A 156 21.76 -10.40 -12.40
N ALA A 157 21.35 -10.49 -13.66
CA ALA A 157 19.95 -10.28 -14.05
C ALA A 157 19.05 -11.39 -13.50
N GLU A 158 19.53 -12.64 -13.49
CA GLU A 158 18.81 -13.78 -12.93
C GLU A 158 18.67 -13.69 -11.40
N VAL A 159 19.71 -13.25 -10.70
CA VAL A 159 19.63 -12.97 -9.25
C VAL A 159 18.56 -11.95 -8.97
N TYR A 160 18.51 -10.86 -9.74
CA TYR A 160 17.48 -9.87 -9.56
C TYR A 160 16.10 -10.43 -9.88
N SER A 161 15.87 -11.03 -11.05
CA SER A 161 14.54 -11.51 -11.46
C SER A 161 13.99 -12.52 -10.46
N PHE A 162 14.82 -13.44 -9.99
CA PHE A 162 14.44 -14.45 -9.01
C PHE A 162 14.09 -13.83 -7.65
N LEU A 163 14.98 -13.00 -7.10
CA LEU A 163 14.76 -12.38 -5.78
C LEU A 163 13.62 -11.37 -5.82
N HIS A 164 13.49 -10.61 -6.91
CA HIS A 164 12.40 -9.67 -7.12
C HIS A 164 11.05 -10.38 -7.20
N TYR A 165 10.94 -11.45 -8.00
CA TYR A 165 9.71 -12.26 -8.07
C TYR A 165 9.35 -12.85 -6.70
N PHE A 166 10.34 -13.36 -5.97
CA PHE A 166 10.12 -13.86 -4.60
C PHE A 166 9.63 -12.75 -3.67
N CYS A 167 10.24 -11.56 -3.70
CA CYS A 167 9.83 -10.43 -2.87
C CYS A 167 8.43 -9.93 -3.24
N GLN A 168 8.07 -9.87 -4.52
CA GLN A 168 6.72 -9.52 -4.96
C GLN A 168 5.67 -10.52 -4.49
N SER A 169 5.98 -11.81 -4.59
CA SER A 169 5.10 -12.86 -4.06
C SER A 169 4.92 -12.71 -2.54
N LEU A 170 6.01 -12.43 -1.82
CA LEU A 170 5.96 -12.21 -0.38
C LEU A 170 5.15 -10.96 -0.01
N GLN A 171 5.31 -9.86 -0.74
CA GLN A 171 4.52 -8.64 -0.58
C GLN A 171 3.02 -8.90 -0.80
N LEU A 172 2.66 -9.67 -1.83
CA LEU A 172 1.25 -10.06 -2.07
C LEU A 172 0.70 -10.93 -0.93
N GLU A 173 1.49 -11.85 -0.39
CA GLU A 173 1.09 -12.71 0.73
C GLU A 173 0.90 -11.90 2.02
N VAL A 174 1.76 -10.91 2.28
CA VAL A 174 1.61 -9.94 3.38
C VAL A 174 0.33 -9.15 3.20
N LEU A 175 0.08 -8.57 2.02
CA LEU A 175 -1.15 -7.81 1.74
C LEU A 175 -2.41 -8.67 1.88
N TYR A 176 -2.36 -9.92 1.44
CA TYR A 176 -3.46 -10.88 1.62
C TYR A 176 -3.71 -11.16 3.11
N SER A 177 -2.66 -11.42 3.89
CA SER A 177 -2.75 -11.66 5.34
C SER A 177 -3.28 -10.44 6.10
N GLN A 178 -2.79 -9.24 5.76
CA GLN A 178 -3.31 -7.97 6.28
C GLN A 178 -4.80 -7.80 5.94
N THR A 179 -5.21 -8.12 4.71
CA THR A 179 -6.62 -8.06 4.29
C THR A 179 -7.49 -9.01 5.09
N LEU A 180 -7.07 -10.27 5.26
CA LEU A 180 -7.81 -11.26 6.05
C LEU A 180 -7.99 -10.81 7.50
N ARG A 181 -6.97 -10.18 8.09
CA ARG A 181 -7.04 -9.64 9.44
C ARG A 181 -7.98 -8.44 9.52
N LEU A 182 -7.89 -7.52 8.55
CA LEU A 182 -8.80 -6.38 8.44
C LEU A 182 -10.26 -6.82 8.33
N CYS A 183 -10.54 -7.86 7.54
CA CYS A 183 -11.87 -8.47 7.45
C CYS A 183 -12.31 -9.02 8.82
N LYS A 184 -11.46 -9.75 9.54
CA LYS A 184 -11.84 -10.34 10.84
C LYS A 184 -12.04 -9.33 11.96
N ASP A 185 -11.20 -8.30 12.02
CA ASP A 185 -11.10 -7.44 13.21
C ASP A 185 -11.98 -6.18 13.12
N ARG A 186 -12.01 -5.50 11.96
CA ARG A 186 -12.54 -4.12 11.84
C ARG A 186 -13.57 -3.92 10.75
N LEU A 187 -13.37 -4.54 9.59
CA LEU A 187 -14.11 -4.21 8.36
C LEU A 187 -15.16 -5.26 7.99
N ASP A 188 -15.16 -6.42 8.65
CA ASP A 188 -16.17 -7.48 8.60
C ASP A 188 -16.79 -7.65 7.20
N ASN A 189 -18.08 -7.36 7.04
CA ASN A 189 -18.82 -7.54 5.79
C ASN A 189 -18.62 -6.44 4.73
N HIS A 190 -17.86 -5.38 5.02
CA HIS A 190 -17.68 -4.25 4.11
C HIS A 190 -16.60 -4.47 3.06
N ILE A 191 -15.67 -5.41 3.32
CA ILE A 191 -14.55 -5.75 2.44
C ILE A 191 -14.49 -7.26 2.25
N HIS A 192 -14.28 -7.71 1.02
CA HIS A 192 -14.19 -9.12 0.68
C HIS A 192 -13.03 -9.40 -0.27
N VAL A 193 -12.37 -10.55 -0.11
CA VAL A 193 -11.36 -11.02 -1.05
C VAL A 193 -12.06 -11.83 -2.13
N ASP A 194 -12.09 -11.31 -3.35
CA ASP A 194 -12.75 -11.96 -4.49
C ASP A 194 -11.86 -13.04 -5.11
N GLU A 195 -10.57 -12.77 -5.24
CA GLU A 195 -9.60 -13.68 -5.87
C GLU A 195 -8.22 -13.51 -5.25
N TYR A 196 -7.53 -14.62 -4.99
CA TYR A 196 -6.13 -14.64 -4.60
C TYR A 196 -5.41 -15.77 -5.33
N SER A 197 -4.40 -15.41 -6.13
CA SER A 197 -3.48 -16.35 -6.75
C SER A 197 -2.05 -16.03 -6.28
N PRO A 198 -1.41 -16.96 -5.52
CA PRO A 198 -0.07 -16.73 -4.98
C PRO A 198 0.94 -16.30 -6.05
N GLY A 199 1.64 -15.20 -5.80
CA GLY A 199 2.64 -14.64 -6.72
C GLY A 199 2.10 -14.06 -8.03
N LYS A 200 0.78 -13.90 -8.18
CA LYS A 200 0.16 -13.43 -9.43
C LYS A 200 -0.80 -12.27 -9.21
N CYS A 201 -1.87 -12.46 -8.44
CA CYS A 201 -2.84 -11.40 -8.20
C CYS A 201 -3.60 -11.54 -6.87
N LEU A 202 -4.07 -10.40 -6.35
CA LEU A 202 -4.98 -10.28 -5.21
C LEU A 202 -6.07 -9.26 -5.57
N THR A 203 -7.33 -9.69 -5.63
CA THR A 203 -8.49 -8.84 -5.91
C THR A 203 -9.39 -8.73 -4.70
N ILE A 204 -9.70 -7.49 -4.32
CA ILE A 204 -10.47 -7.13 -3.14
C ILE A 204 -11.65 -6.26 -3.56
N SER A 205 -12.85 -6.64 -3.15
CA SER A 205 -14.07 -5.85 -3.34
C SER A 205 -14.39 -5.03 -2.10
N TYR A 206 -14.78 -3.77 -2.31
CA TYR A 206 -15.20 -2.83 -1.28
C TYR A 206 -16.54 -2.19 -1.67
N TRP A 207 -17.24 -1.54 -0.72
CA TRP A 207 -18.54 -0.87 -0.97
C TRP A 207 -19.58 -1.77 -1.65
N ARG A 208 -19.68 -3.03 -1.22
CA ARG A 208 -20.59 -4.02 -1.84
C ARG A 208 -22.07 -3.60 -1.77
N GLU A 209 -22.46 -2.95 -0.69
CA GLU A 209 -23.83 -2.43 -0.53
C GLU A 209 -24.19 -1.37 -1.57
N LEU A 210 -23.23 -0.52 -1.92
CA LEU A 210 -23.41 0.46 -2.98
C LEU A 210 -23.56 -0.22 -4.33
N THR A 211 -22.73 -1.22 -4.64
CA THR A 211 -22.82 -2.00 -5.87
C THR A 211 -24.18 -2.67 -6.03
N SER A 212 -24.80 -3.12 -4.93
CA SER A 212 -26.14 -3.72 -4.98
C SER A 212 -27.26 -2.71 -5.29
N LYS A 213 -27.07 -1.42 -4.98
CA LYS A 213 -28.10 -0.38 -5.13
C LYS A 213 -27.93 0.49 -6.37
N ASP A 214 -26.70 0.60 -6.89
CA ASP A 214 -26.38 1.45 -8.03
C ASP A 214 -26.28 0.63 -9.33
N PRO A 215 -27.25 0.77 -10.27
CA PRO A 215 -27.22 0.04 -11.54
C PRO A 215 -26.08 0.49 -12.46
N LYS A 216 -25.45 1.65 -12.23
CA LYS A 216 -24.28 2.10 -13.02
C LYS A 216 -23.00 1.36 -12.65
N SER A 217 -23.00 0.63 -11.53
CA SER A 217 -21.84 -0.02 -10.94
C SER A 217 -21.83 -1.53 -11.19
N GLU A 218 -22.23 -2.00 -12.39
CA GLU A 218 -22.37 -3.44 -12.72
C GLU A 218 -21.12 -4.30 -12.41
N LEU A 219 -19.93 -3.73 -12.60
CA LEU A 219 -18.65 -4.41 -12.34
C LEU A 219 -18.21 -4.37 -10.86
N GLY A 220 -18.93 -3.60 -10.03
CA GLY A 220 -18.61 -3.36 -8.63
C GLY A 220 -17.37 -2.51 -8.41
N TYR A 221 -17.09 -2.22 -7.14
CA TYR A 221 -15.88 -1.52 -6.71
C TYR A 221 -14.83 -2.55 -6.28
N LYS A 222 -13.78 -2.68 -7.09
CA LYS A 222 -12.70 -3.64 -6.87
C LYS A 222 -11.34 -2.99 -6.95
N LEU A 223 -10.42 -3.58 -6.22
CA LEU A 223 -9.03 -3.23 -6.15
C LEU A 223 -8.23 -4.50 -6.44
N THR A 224 -7.44 -4.49 -7.51
CA THR A 224 -6.62 -5.63 -7.93
C THR A 224 -5.15 -5.25 -7.86
N LEU A 225 -4.40 -6.01 -7.10
CA LEU A 225 -2.94 -5.96 -7.02
C LEU A 225 -2.41 -7.09 -7.90
N GLN A 226 -1.60 -6.77 -8.91
CA GLN A 226 -1.10 -7.78 -9.86
C GLN A 226 0.39 -7.61 -10.16
N VAL A 227 1.07 -8.73 -10.40
CA VAL A 227 2.43 -8.74 -10.94
C VAL A 227 2.37 -8.47 -12.44
N CYS A 228 3.21 -7.55 -12.94
CA CYS A 228 3.24 -7.22 -14.36
C CYS A 228 3.80 -8.40 -15.18
N GLN A 229 2.98 -8.97 -16.08
CA GLN A 229 3.40 -10.09 -16.93
C GLN A 229 4.35 -9.68 -18.06
N HIS A 230 4.33 -8.41 -18.47
CA HIS A 230 5.13 -7.91 -19.58
C HIS A 230 6.53 -7.44 -19.18
N ASP A 231 6.69 -7.02 -17.92
CA ASP A 231 7.95 -6.52 -17.38
C ASP A 231 8.10 -6.99 -15.92
N PRO A 232 8.80 -8.11 -15.68
CA PRO A 232 8.96 -8.66 -14.35
C PRO A 232 9.91 -7.83 -13.49
N ALA A 233 10.46 -6.72 -13.97
CA ALA A 233 11.29 -5.81 -13.18
C ALA A 233 10.53 -4.60 -12.63
N ARG A 234 9.22 -4.49 -12.94
CA ARG A 234 8.33 -3.46 -12.39
C ARG A 234 7.73 -3.90 -11.07
N PRO A 235 7.50 -2.95 -10.13
CA PRO A 235 6.81 -3.24 -8.88
C PRO A 235 5.36 -3.69 -9.11
N LEU A 236 4.70 -4.15 -8.04
CA LEU A 236 3.30 -4.55 -8.05
C LEU A 236 2.42 -3.43 -8.63
N GLN A 237 1.60 -3.77 -9.62
CA GLN A 237 0.68 -2.84 -10.24
C GLN A 237 -0.67 -2.85 -9.52
N VAL A 238 -1.23 -1.67 -9.31
CA VAL A 238 -2.54 -1.50 -8.69
C VAL A 238 -3.55 -1.04 -9.71
N CYS A 239 -4.56 -1.87 -9.89
CA CYS A 239 -5.66 -1.64 -10.81
C CYS A 239 -6.95 -1.44 -10.02
N HIS A 240 -7.74 -0.44 -10.41
CA HIS A 240 -9.02 -0.19 -9.80
C HIS A 240 -10.14 -0.40 -10.80
N VAL A 241 -11.23 -0.99 -10.32
CA VAL A 241 -12.50 -1.09 -11.05
C VAL A 241 -13.55 -0.34 -10.22
N PRO A 242 -14.28 0.63 -10.79
CA PRO A 242 -14.06 1.28 -12.10
C PRO A 242 -12.67 1.97 -12.19
N MET A 243 -12.17 2.34 -13.37
CA MET A 243 -10.87 3.03 -13.44
C MET A 243 -10.88 4.37 -12.68
N LEU A 244 -9.76 4.73 -12.02
CA LEU A 244 -9.57 6.07 -11.45
C LEU A 244 -9.21 7.06 -12.56
N GLY A 245 -9.50 8.36 -12.36
CA GLY A 245 -9.02 9.40 -13.27
C GLY A 245 -7.49 9.44 -13.30
N THR A 246 -6.86 9.89 -14.39
CA THR A 246 -5.39 9.87 -14.56
C THR A 246 -4.62 10.56 -13.42
N LYS A 247 -5.13 11.69 -12.91
CA LYS A 247 -4.52 12.40 -11.76
C LYS A 247 -4.69 11.65 -10.44
N ASP A 248 -5.78 10.93 -10.29
CA ASP A 248 -6.15 10.17 -9.09
C ASP A 248 -5.39 8.83 -9.04
N ALA A 249 -5.21 8.20 -10.21
CA ALA A 249 -4.40 7.00 -10.40
C ALA A 249 -2.93 7.26 -10.05
N GLU A 250 -2.34 8.38 -10.48
CA GLU A 250 -0.96 8.73 -10.11
C GLU A 250 -0.77 8.94 -8.60
N VAL A 251 -1.78 9.47 -7.90
CA VAL A 251 -1.72 9.67 -6.45
C VAL A 251 -1.76 8.32 -5.75
N VAL A 252 -2.65 7.42 -6.15
CA VAL A 252 -2.75 6.07 -5.57
C VAL A 252 -1.53 5.21 -5.93
N ASP A 253 -1.03 5.28 -7.16
CA ASP A 253 0.16 4.56 -7.62
C ASP A 253 1.44 5.04 -6.90
N LYS A 254 1.52 6.33 -6.54
CA LYS A 254 2.56 6.86 -5.64
C LYS A 254 2.42 6.34 -4.19
N GLY A 255 1.25 5.86 -3.79
CA GLY A 255 1.00 5.22 -2.50
C GLY A 255 1.49 3.77 -2.46
N VAL A 256 1.72 3.15 -3.62
CA VAL A 256 2.28 1.79 -3.80
C VAL A 256 3.81 1.85 -3.85
N LYS A 257 4.41 2.91 -3.29
CA LYS A 257 5.84 2.88 -3.05
C LYS A 257 6.14 1.70 -2.12
N PRO A 258 7.15 0.88 -2.46
CA PRO A 258 7.47 -0.33 -1.68
C PRO A 258 7.89 -0.01 -0.24
N GLU A 259 8.10 1.27 0.09
CA GLU A 259 8.41 1.78 1.43
C GLU A 259 7.37 1.41 2.50
N LEU A 260 6.09 1.21 2.13
CA LEU A 260 4.98 0.98 3.05
C LEU A 260 3.93 0.02 2.43
N VAL A 261 4.21 -1.28 2.43
CA VAL A 261 3.24 -2.32 2.03
C VAL A 261 2.17 -2.46 3.12
N SER A 262 1.21 -1.52 3.12
CA SER A 262 0.07 -1.53 4.04
C SER A 262 -1.24 -1.50 3.28
N MET A 263 -1.98 -2.60 3.37
CA MET A 263 -3.29 -2.75 2.78
C MET A 263 -4.28 -1.69 3.29
N GLU A 264 -4.22 -1.35 4.57
CA GLU A 264 -5.11 -0.35 5.18
C GLU A 264 -4.87 1.04 4.58
N HIS A 265 -3.62 1.47 4.48
CA HIS A 265 -3.29 2.77 3.88
C HIS A 265 -3.76 2.85 2.43
N LEU A 266 -3.54 1.78 1.67
CA LEU A 266 -3.95 1.70 0.27
C LEU A 266 -5.48 1.73 0.12
N LEU A 267 -6.23 1.05 0.98
CA LEU A 267 -7.70 1.12 1.02
C LEU A 267 -8.18 2.52 1.42
N ILE A 268 -7.62 3.13 2.46
CA ILE A 268 -7.98 4.48 2.91
C ILE A 268 -7.77 5.49 1.78
N GLN A 269 -6.62 5.42 1.11
CA GLN A 269 -6.30 6.32 0.01
C GLN A 269 -7.23 6.12 -1.20
N THR A 270 -7.55 4.87 -1.52
CA THR A 270 -8.53 4.52 -2.57
C THR A 270 -9.91 5.06 -2.24
N ILE A 271 -10.40 4.80 -1.02
CA ILE A 271 -11.72 5.24 -0.53
C ILE A 271 -11.79 6.78 -0.48
N TYR A 272 -10.74 7.45 -0.03
CA TYR A 272 -10.66 8.92 0.00
C TYR A 272 -10.78 9.51 -1.41
N THR A 273 -10.05 8.94 -2.36
CA THR A 273 -10.07 9.40 -3.76
C THR A 273 -11.44 9.19 -4.39
N ARG A 274 -12.07 8.03 -4.13
CA ARG A 274 -13.42 7.70 -4.59
C ARG A 274 -14.49 8.59 -3.98
N THR A 275 -14.44 8.84 -2.68
CA THR A 275 -15.39 9.71 -1.98
C THR A 275 -15.34 11.12 -2.54
N ARG A 276 -14.14 11.67 -2.79
CA ARG A 276 -13.98 12.98 -3.43
C ARG A 276 -14.52 13.02 -4.85
N SER A 277 -14.22 12.01 -5.67
CA SER A 277 -14.73 11.91 -7.04
C SER A 277 -16.27 11.87 -7.06
N ARG A 278 -16.88 11.07 -6.20
CA ARG A 278 -18.33 10.93 -6.10
C ARG A 278 -19.02 12.19 -5.56
N LEU A 279 -18.43 12.87 -4.56
CA LEU A 279 -18.93 14.15 -4.08
C LEU A 279 -18.81 15.24 -5.16
N SER A 280 -17.78 15.20 -5.99
CA SER A 280 -17.62 16.10 -7.13
C SER A 280 -18.69 15.84 -8.20
N GLU A 281 -18.99 14.59 -8.52
CA GLU A 281 -20.08 14.24 -9.43
C GLU A 281 -21.42 14.73 -8.87
N LEU A 282 -21.69 14.46 -7.58
CA LEU A 282 -22.89 14.92 -6.89
C LEU A 282 -23.01 16.45 -6.89
N LYS A 283 -21.91 17.17 -6.65
CA LYS A 283 -21.87 18.63 -6.73
C LYS A 283 -22.34 19.12 -8.11
N THR A 284 -21.77 18.58 -9.18
CA THR A 284 -22.17 18.99 -10.54
C THR A 284 -23.62 18.64 -10.84
N HIS A 285 -24.11 17.54 -10.29
CA HIS A 285 -25.50 17.10 -10.46
C HIS A 285 -26.48 18.00 -9.70
N LEU A 286 -26.21 18.31 -8.43
CA LEU A 286 -27.03 19.22 -7.62
C LEU A 286 -27.09 20.63 -8.21
N GLN A 287 -25.99 21.11 -8.80
CA GLN A 287 -25.94 22.40 -9.49
C GLN A 287 -26.81 22.45 -10.76
N ARG A 288 -27.07 21.31 -11.40
CA ARG A 288 -27.99 21.23 -12.55
C ARG A 288 -29.45 21.13 -12.13
N ILE A 289 -29.72 20.39 -11.06
CA ILE A 289 -31.09 20.15 -10.58
C ILE A 289 -31.66 21.38 -9.87
N VAL A 290 -30.84 22.08 -9.09
CA VAL A 290 -31.29 23.24 -8.31
C VAL A 290 -30.54 24.48 -8.78
N ASN A 291 -31.27 25.38 -9.42
CA ASN A 291 -30.73 26.65 -9.91
C ASN A 291 -30.16 27.48 -8.75
N ASN A 292 -28.99 28.09 -8.97
CA ASN A 292 -28.27 28.97 -8.03
C ASN A 292 -27.67 28.32 -6.77
N LEU A 293 -27.42 27.00 -6.74
CA LEU A 293 -26.67 26.38 -5.64
C LEU A 293 -25.14 26.49 -5.81
N ASN A 294 -24.50 27.27 -4.95
CA ASN A 294 -23.04 27.30 -4.84
C ASN A 294 -22.57 26.28 -3.79
N CYS A 295 -22.51 25.00 -4.16
CA CYS A 295 -22.00 23.95 -3.28
C CYS A 295 -20.47 24.07 -3.11
N ILE A 296 -20.01 24.05 -1.86
CA ILE A 296 -18.59 24.14 -1.50
C ILE A 296 -18.14 22.75 -1.06
N MET A 297 -17.06 22.24 -1.63
CA MET A 297 -16.45 21.00 -1.17
C MET A 297 -15.20 21.38 -0.37
N ASP A 298 -15.16 20.98 0.89
CA ASP A 298 -14.08 21.35 1.82
C ASP A 298 -13.77 20.19 2.78
N GLY A 299 -12.57 20.19 3.35
CA GLY A 299 -12.13 19.27 4.41
C GLY A 299 -11.40 18.00 3.98
N CYS A 300 -10.80 17.36 5.01
CA CYS A 300 -10.25 16.01 5.01
C CYS A 300 -10.76 15.32 6.29
N PRO A 301 -11.76 14.42 6.23
CA PRO A 301 -12.44 13.85 5.06
C PRO A 301 -13.23 14.87 4.24
N ALA A 302 -13.45 14.57 2.95
CA ALA A 302 -14.16 15.48 2.05
C ALA A 302 -15.64 15.60 2.43
N VAL A 303 -16.12 16.83 2.60
CA VAL A 303 -17.52 17.14 2.91
C VAL A 303 -18.07 18.11 1.86
N LEU A 304 -19.24 17.80 1.33
CA LEU A 304 -19.97 18.70 0.43
C LEU A 304 -20.95 19.55 1.24
N SER A 305 -20.68 20.84 1.34
CA SER A 305 -21.55 21.81 2.00
C SER A 305 -22.51 22.42 0.98
N VAL A 306 -23.81 22.18 1.19
CA VAL A 306 -24.90 22.70 0.35
C VAL A 306 -25.61 23.82 1.11
N PRO A 307 -25.55 25.08 0.62
CA PRO A 307 -26.28 26.18 1.23
C PRO A 307 -27.77 26.04 0.92
N VAL A 308 -28.58 25.81 1.95
CA VAL A 308 -30.02 25.59 1.80
C VAL A 308 -30.78 26.92 1.74
N ILE A 309 -30.38 27.92 2.55
CA ILE A 309 -31.02 29.25 2.68
C ILE A 309 -29.99 30.36 2.43
N HIS A 310 -30.41 31.55 1.97
CA HIS A 310 -29.58 32.76 1.95
C HIS A 310 -30.26 33.91 2.73
N PRO A 311 -29.56 34.63 3.63
CA PRO A 311 -28.21 34.36 4.15
C PRO A 311 -28.17 33.16 5.11
N PHE A 312 -27.16 32.29 4.99
CA PHE A 312 -26.98 31.10 5.83
C PHE A 312 -25.95 31.31 6.93
N LEU A 313 -26.17 30.65 8.08
CA LEU A 313 -25.11 30.35 9.04
C LEU A 313 -24.43 29.04 8.62
N LYS A 314 -23.12 28.90 8.85
CA LYS A 314 -22.37 27.66 8.51
C LYS A 314 -23.03 26.39 9.08
N ALA A 315 -23.63 26.50 10.25
CA ALA A 315 -24.21 25.38 10.96
C ALA A 315 -25.67 25.06 10.56
N GLU A 316 -26.26 25.85 9.64
CA GLU A 316 -27.55 25.57 8.99
C GLU A 316 -27.37 25.04 7.56
N GLN A 317 -26.13 24.78 7.14
CA GLN A 317 -25.84 24.16 5.86
C GLN A 317 -26.14 22.66 5.90
N LEU A 318 -26.61 22.13 4.78
CA LEU A 318 -26.71 20.70 4.58
C LEU A 318 -25.33 20.15 4.24
N LEU A 319 -24.78 19.31 5.11
CA LEU A 319 -23.53 18.62 4.90
C LEU A 319 -23.81 17.24 4.33
N ILE A 320 -23.21 16.96 3.17
CA ILE A 320 -23.28 15.65 2.52
C ILE A 320 -21.90 15.01 2.60
N THR A 321 -21.86 13.82 3.18
CA THR A 321 -20.65 13.00 3.34
C THR A 321 -20.88 11.63 2.74
N VAL A 322 -19.80 10.97 2.32
CA VAL A 322 -19.89 9.56 1.91
C VAL A 322 -19.41 8.70 3.08
N ASP A 323 -20.19 7.71 3.45
CA ASP A 323 -19.81 6.70 4.43
C ASP A 323 -18.61 5.89 3.89
N THR A 324 -17.53 5.83 4.67
CA THR A 324 -16.28 5.18 4.27
C THR A 324 -16.44 3.67 4.07
N HIS A 325 -17.39 3.04 4.78
CA HIS A 325 -17.55 1.59 4.77
C HIS A 325 -18.55 1.10 3.72
N THR A 326 -19.69 1.78 3.60
CA THR A 326 -20.76 1.39 2.67
C THR A 326 -20.66 2.11 1.33
N GLY A 327 -19.98 3.26 1.31
CA GLY A 327 -19.98 4.17 0.18
C GLY A 327 -21.30 4.94 0.05
N MET A 328 -22.28 4.83 0.95
CA MET A 328 -23.55 5.56 0.80
C MET A 328 -23.42 7.04 1.13
N LEU A 329 -24.21 7.88 0.46
CA LEU A 329 -24.32 9.31 0.77
C LEU A 329 -25.15 9.49 2.04
N ARG A 330 -24.59 10.18 3.02
CA ARG A 330 -25.24 10.59 4.26
C ARG A 330 -25.41 12.09 4.30
N CYS A 331 -26.50 12.53 4.92
CA CYS A 331 -26.87 13.94 5.04
C CYS A 331 -27.00 14.34 6.50
N HIS A 332 -26.46 15.50 6.85
CA HIS A 332 -26.60 16.02 8.21
C HIS A 332 -26.68 17.55 8.21
N VAL A 333 -27.47 18.10 9.13
CA VAL A 333 -27.54 19.53 9.41
C VAL A 333 -27.02 19.77 10.82
N PRO A 334 -25.89 20.46 11.05
CA PRO A 334 -25.23 20.50 12.36
C PRO A 334 -26.09 21.00 13.54
N ILE A 335 -26.99 21.96 13.30
CA ILE A 335 -27.84 22.53 14.37
C ILE A 335 -29.13 21.73 14.60
N TYR A 336 -29.61 21.01 13.59
CA TYR A 336 -30.98 20.51 13.56
C TYR A 336 -31.03 19.04 13.15
N ASP A 337 -32.01 18.31 13.68
CA ASP A 337 -32.31 16.94 13.24
C ASP A 337 -33.66 16.89 12.49
N PRO A 338 -33.70 17.33 11.21
CA PRO A 338 -34.92 17.32 10.43
C PRO A 338 -35.37 15.90 10.10
N PRO A 339 -36.67 15.57 10.25
CA PRO A 339 -37.20 14.22 9.95
C PRO A 339 -37.08 13.84 8.46
N ILE A 340 -36.83 14.82 7.60
CA ILE A 340 -36.71 14.67 6.14
C ILE A 340 -35.33 14.07 5.75
N ILE A 341 -34.35 14.01 6.67
CA ILE A 341 -33.00 13.51 6.37
C ILE A 341 -33.03 12.07 5.85
N ALA A 342 -33.78 11.16 6.48
CA ALA A 342 -33.81 9.76 6.05
C ALA A 342 -34.39 9.60 4.63
N GLU A 343 -35.41 10.40 4.28
CA GLU A 343 -35.98 10.42 2.93
C GLU A 343 -35.00 11.03 1.92
N LEU A 344 -34.27 12.08 2.33
CA LEU A 344 -33.24 12.72 1.52
C LEU A 344 -32.05 11.79 1.25
N GLU A 345 -31.58 11.06 2.26
CA GLU A 345 -30.53 10.03 2.12
C GLU A 345 -31.00 8.90 1.19
N SER A 346 -32.24 8.45 1.33
CA SER A 346 -32.82 7.45 0.42
C SER A 346 -32.87 7.98 -1.02
N ALA A 347 -33.34 9.21 -1.23
CA ALA A 347 -33.41 9.84 -2.55
C ALA A 347 -32.04 10.05 -3.18
N LEU A 348 -31.02 10.43 -2.39
CA LEU A 348 -29.66 10.59 -2.89
C LEU A 348 -29.02 9.28 -3.36
N ASN A 349 -29.32 8.18 -2.68
CA ASN A 349 -28.75 6.87 -2.99
C ASN A 349 -29.57 6.04 -3.99
N SER A 350 -30.85 6.38 -4.23
CA SER A 350 -31.73 5.64 -5.14
C SER A 350 -32.37 6.53 -6.21
N ASP A 351 -33.45 7.24 -5.85
CA ASP A 351 -34.25 8.06 -6.76
C ASP A 351 -33.96 9.56 -6.60
N GLN A 352 -33.13 10.06 -7.51
CA GLN A 352 -32.67 11.45 -7.50
C GLN A 352 -33.73 12.46 -7.96
N SER A 353 -34.88 12.02 -8.47
CA SER A 353 -35.95 12.91 -8.95
C SER A 353 -36.61 13.71 -7.83
N LYS A 354 -36.61 13.17 -6.61
CA LYS A 354 -37.25 13.77 -5.41
C LYS A 354 -36.35 14.75 -4.66
N ILE A 355 -35.07 14.84 -5.05
CA ILE A 355 -34.09 15.72 -4.40
C ILE A 355 -34.55 17.19 -4.36
N PRO A 356 -34.97 17.84 -5.47
CA PRO A 356 -35.33 19.24 -5.43
C PRO A 356 -36.54 19.51 -4.52
N THR A 357 -37.56 18.64 -4.54
CA THR A 357 -38.71 18.77 -3.63
C THR A 357 -38.33 18.62 -2.17
N LEU A 358 -37.46 17.66 -1.84
CA LEU A 358 -37.00 17.43 -0.47
C LEU A 358 -36.09 18.56 0.03
N ILE A 359 -35.26 19.14 -0.84
CA ILE A 359 -34.46 20.33 -0.51
C ILE A 359 -35.38 21.52 -0.23
N SER A 360 -36.43 21.74 -1.02
CA SER A 360 -37.42 22.78 -0.76
C SER A 360 -38.16 22.55 0.56
N GLU A 361 -38.59 21.33 0.87
CA GLU A 361 -39.20 21.03 2.17
C GLU A 361 -38.24 21.26 3.34
N LEU A 362 -36.96 20.91 3.17
CA LEU A 362 -35.91 21.21 4.15
C LEU A 362 -35.72 22.72 4.35
N ARG A 363 -35.77 23.53 3.28
CA ARG A 363 -35.75 25.00 3.37
C ARG A 363 -36.88 25.51 4.24
N TYR A 364 -38.12 25.08 3.97
CA TYR A 364 -39.30 25.52 4.73
C TYR A 364 -39.18 25.16 6.19
N TRP A 365 -38.70 23.94 6.47
CA TRP A 365 -38.51 23.47 7.82
C TRP A 365 -37.44 24.28 8.59
N ILE A 366 -36.27 24.54 7.98
CA ILE A 366 -35.21 25.31 8.63
C ILE A 366 -35.64 26.78 8.85
N VAL A 367 -36.29 27.42 7.86
CA VAL A 367 -36.80 28.79 8.02
C VAL A 367 -37.82 28.87 9.14
N GLN A 368 -38.74 27.91 9.24
CA GLN A 368 -39.70 27.87 10.34
C GLN A 368 -39.00 27.81 11.70
N ARG A 369 -37.98 26.96 11.87
CA ARG A 369 -37.21 26.87 13.13
C ARG A 369 -36.39 28.13 13.42
N ARG A 370 -35.90 28.82 12.39
CA ARG A 370 -35.23 30.13 12.54
C ARG A 370 -36.23 31.20 13.00
N CYS A 371 -37.43 31.23 12.44
CA CYS A 371 -38.51 32.12 12.85
C CYS A 371 -38.95 31.84 14.31
N GLU A 372 -39.05 30.58 14.71
CA GLU A 372 -39.37 30.22 16.10
C GLU A 372 -38.31 30.72 17.08
N LYS A 373 -37.01 30.51 16.79
CA LYS A 373 -35.92 31.00 17.64
C LYS A 373 -35.89 32.52 17.74
N THR A 374 -36.11 33.23 16.64
CA THR A 374 -36.16 34.71 16.66
C THR A 374 -37.37 35.23 17.41
N LEU A 375 -38.53 34.57 17.31
CA LEU A 375 -39.75 34.93 18.04
C LEU A 375 -39.64 34.71 19.56
N GLN A 376 -38.77 33.81 20.04
CA GLN A 376 -38.52 33.67 21.49
C GLN A 376 -38.00 34.97 22.13
N HIS A 377 -37.36 35.84 21.36
CA HIS A 377 -36.88 37.15 21.82
C HIS A 377 -37.92 38.27 21.69
N LEU A 378 -39.08 37.98 21.10
CA LEU A 378 -40.18 38.92 20.91
C LEU A 378 -41.37 38.53 21.83
N PRO A 379 -42.28 39.47 22.15
CA PRO A 379 -43.49 39.16 22.92
C PRO A 379 -44.54 38.46 22.03
N ALA A 380 -44.16 37.32 21.44
CA ALA A 380 -44.94 36.57 20.48
C ALA A 380 -44.69 35.06 20.62
N THR A 381 -45.76 34.26 20.55
CA THR A 381 -45.67 32.80 20.61
C THR A 381 -46.00 32.17 19.25
N PRO A 382 -45.07 31.41 18.64
CA PRO A 382 -45.35 30.65 17.43
C PRO A 382 -46.21 29.41 17.73
N HIS A 383 -47.08 29.05 16.80
CA HIS A 383 -47.91 27.85 16.85
C HIS A 383 -47.90 27.17 15.47
N GLU A 384 -47.66 25.86 15.43
CA GLU A 384 -47.71 25.07 14.19
C GLU A 384 -49.16 24.75 13.76
N ARG A 385 -50.06 24.57 14.74
CA ARG A 385 -51.48 24.29 14.50
C ARG A 385 -52.34 25.13 15.43
N LEU A 386 -53.37 25.77 14.89
CA LEU A 386 -54.39 26.46 15.68
C LEU A 386 -55.39 25.45 16.26
N PRO A 387 -55.66 25.44 17.57
CA PRO A 387 -56.67 24.61 18.21
C PRO A 387 -58.09 25.18 18.01
N LEU A 388 -58.42 25.58 16.78
CA LEU A 388 -59.73 26.12 16.42
C LEU A 388 -60.42 25.17 15.43
N LEU A 389 -61.66 24.78 15.73
CA LEU A 389 -62.54 24.05 14.82
C LEU A 389 -62.88 24.94 13.61
N ARG A 390 -62.70 24.43 12.39
CA ARG A 390 -62.82 25.21 11.15
C ARG A 390 -64.14 24.89 10.46
N ALA A 391 -64.82 25.92 9.95
CA ALA A 391 -65.83 25.75 8.90
C ALA A 391 -65.11 25.50 7.55
N PRO A 392 -65.65 24.65 6.65
CA PRO A 392 -64.97 24.25 5.41
C PRO A 392 -64.64 25.44 4.48
N ASP A 393 -65.48 26.49 4.46
CA ASP A 393 -65.33 27.67 3.59
C ASP A 393 -64.40 28.77 4.11
N HIS A 394 -63.65 28.53 5.20
CA HIS A 394 -62.78 29.56 5.77
C HIS A 394 -61.63 29.91 4.81
N PRO A 395 -61.23 31.19 4.63
CA PRO A 395 -60.11 31.59 3.77
C PRO A 395 -58.77 30.94 4.14
N MET A 396 -58.64 30.40 5.36
CA MET A 396 -57.50 29.60 5.80
C MET A 396 -57.36 28.24 5.09
N SER A 397 -58.42 27.75 4.44
CA SER A 397 -58.38 26.54 3.61
C SER A 397 -57.62 26.76 2.31
N LYS A 398 -57.43 28.01 1.87
CA LYS A 398 -56.68 28.38 0.65
C LYS A 398 -55.18 28.59 0.86
N ILE A 399 -54.72 28.58 2.12
CA ILE A 399 -53.31 28.83 2.47
C ILE A 399 -52.51 27.53 2.32
N GLY A 400 -51.32 27.62 1.72
CA GLY A 400 -50.44 26.49 1.45
C GLY A 400 -49.97 25.70 2.69
N LYS A 401 -49.31 24.56 2.43
CA LYS A 401 -48.80 23.63 3.45
C LYS A 401 -47.79 24.30 4.39
N HIS A 402 -46.96 25.21 3.86
CA HIS A 402 -45.88 25.89 4.59
C HIS A 402 -46.38 27.19 5.22
N ARG A 403 -46.94 27.09 6.42
CA ARG A 403 -47.50 28.22 7.16
C ARG A 403 -47.17 28.16 8.64
N MET A 404 -47.03 29.33 9.27
CA MET A 404 -46.84 29.47 10.70
C MET A 404 -47.83 30.47 11.28
N PHE A 405 -48.34 30.20 12.48
CA PHE A 405 -49.24 31.08 13.19
C PHE A 405 -48.49 31.78 14.33
N ILE A 406 -48.57 33.10 14.41
CA ILE A 406 -47.90 33.88 15.44
C ILE A 406 -48.96 34.60 16.26
N ARG A 407 -48.96 34.35 17.57
CA ARG A 407 -49.83 35.07 18.53
C ARG A 407 -49.02 36.14 19.24
N LEU A 408 -49.42 37.40 19.07
CA LEU A 408 -48.78 38.54 19.72
C LEU A 408 -49.33 38.71 21.15
N HIS A 409 -48.47 38.79 22.16
CA HIS A 409 -48.90 38.90 23.57
C HIS A 409 -49.65 40.20 23.86
N LYS A 410 -49.28 41.28 23.15
CA LYS A 410 -49.94 42.60 23.28
C LYS A 410 -51.35 42.63 22.67
N HIS A 411 -51.64 41.77 21.69
CA HIS A 411 -52.94 41.69 21.02
C HIS A 411 -53.50 40.27 21.10
N ARG A 412 -54.10 39.92 22.24
CA ARG A 412 -54.56 38.55 22.54
C ARG A 412 -55.58 37.97 21.56
N ASN A 413 -56.26 38.82 20.79
CA ASN A 413 -57.33 38.47 19.85
C ASN A 413 -56.86 38.42 18.38
N ILE A 414 -55.60 38.76 18.10
CA ILE A 414 -55.06 38.80 16.74
C ILE A 414 -54.02 37.69 16.58
N ILE A 415 -54.19 36.89 15.54
CA ILE A 415 -53.25 35.85 15.13
C ILE A 415 -52.74 36.22 13.74
N LEU A 416 -51.42 36.37 13.62
CA LEU A 416 -50.77 36.64 12.36
C LEU A 416 -50.48 35.31 11.66
N ILE A 417 -50.88 35.20 10.40
CA ILE A 417 -50.66 34.00 9.58
C ILE A 417 -49.56 34.33 8.59
N VAL A 418 -48.43 33.62 8.68
CA VAL A 418 -47.31 33.74 7.74
C VAL A 418 -47.37 32.54 6.81
N GLU A 419 -47.46 32.80 5.50
CA GLU A 419 -47.28 31.81 4.45
C GLU A 419 -45.87 31.97 3.88
N LEU A 420 -45.09 30.89 3.86
CA LEU A 420 -43.73 30.87 3.30
C LEU A 420 -43.81 30.44 1.84
N LYS A 421 -43.15 31.17 0.93
CA LYS A 421 -43.05 30.84 -0.50
C LYS A 421 -41.64 31.11 -0.99
N GLU A 422 -41.05 30.17 -1.73
CA GLU A 422 -39.78 30.41 -2.41
C GLU A 422 -39.93 31.55 -3.46
N LYS A 423 -38.91 32.41 -3.57
CA LYS A 423 -38.88 33.44 -4.62
C LYS A 423 -38.63 32.80 -5.99
N GLU A 424 -39.38 33.24 -7.01
CA GLU A 424 -39.36 32.68 -8.37
C GLU A 424 -37.98 32.69 -9.07
N PHE A 425 -37.10 33.65 -8.72
CA PHE A 425 -35.78 33.79 -9.34
C PHE A 425 -34.61 33.28 -8.48
N ASN A 426 -34.82 33.04 -7.19
CA ASN A 426 -33.78 32.55 -6.29
C ASN A 426 -34.37 31.62 -5.23
N SER A 427 -34.34 30.32 -5.52
CA SER A 427 -34.93 29.29 -4.65
C SER A 427 -34.28 29.20 -3.26
N THR A 428 -33.10 29.82 -3.07
CA THR A 428 -32.42 29.90 -1.77
C THR A 428 -32.94 31.05 -0.88
N GLU A 429 -33.73 31.96 -1.42
CA GLU A 429 -34.39 33.03 -0.69
C GLU A 429 -35.88 32.75 -0.52
N MET A 430 -36.38 33.01 0.69
CA MET A 430 -37.74 32.72 1.15
C MET A 430 -38.47 34.00 1.55
#